data_AF-A0A8K0K5D2-F1
#
_entry.id   AF-A0A8K0K5D2-F1
#
_cell.length_a   1.000
_cell.length_b   1.000
_cell.length_c   1.000
_cell.angle_alpha   90.00
_cell.angle_beta   90.00
_cell.angle_gamma   90.00
#
_symmetry.space_group_name_H-M   'P 1'
#
loop_
_entity.id
_entity.type
_entity.pdbx_description
1 polymer ?
#
loop_
_entity_poly.entity_id
_entity_poly.type
_entity_poly.pdbx_seq_one_letter_code
_entity_poly.pdbx_strand_id
1 'polypeptide(L)'
;MEVMEEGNLMDRVQILLQRDLAYYEKNQKVLQERLCSEVVGGQLDFPHHASFASVKLVSWWEGEYVAAFHKPSGFLPTREDELKADGASDSDEAEAPVRTSVPEEFVRLTQSSSAQLLEHLHTLSQEALDHADLTVLTGTLGAAALTRNSLWCYNELLKRGSDVGGLSLYSCFKQFNEMVEALAERLLDLHNRLLSLYILQDADSLNWEQNQPFFEGQRGSFIIQMWWCYMQGTKEDLWNTVPPKTAQRVFAGMLNESLTILTVRYSQASPSMSRGSLLVLDISNLLLCVRHLLPTICTNKSELIGLSNQNKVVRDIHAKCHELLSCLIIRGCPLPLLYKHFRKTGDTVPIFSQRPTTPAPWYMVVSPNFFPELPTKEFTTKDLQDKFAVALDLIVLMAQPEASWPLLLKAYIP
;
A
#
# COMPACT_ATOMS: atom_id res chain seq x y z
N MET A 1 1.84 11.01 27.22
CA MET A 1 1.70 12.49 27.25
C MET A 1 0.41 12.78 28.01
N GLU A 2 0.45 13.38 29.20
CA GLU A 2 -0.77 13.77 29.93
C GLU A 2 -1.29 15.09 29.35
N VAL A 3 -2.53 15.08 28.84
CA VAL A 3 -3.20 16.25 28.29
C VAL A 3 -4.30 16.65 29.27
N MET A 4 -4.42 17.94 29.57
CA MET A 4 -5.48 18.44 30.46
C MET A 4 -6.86 18.03 29.93
N GLU A 5 -7.64 17.34 30.76
CA GLU A 5 -8.98 16.86 30.38
C GLU A 5 -10.08 17.90 30.61
N GLU A 6 -9.77 18.98 31.34
CA GLU A 6 -10.69 20.04 31.74
C GLU A 6 -10.37 21.37 31.00
N GLY A 7 -11.39 22.00 30.43
CA GLY A 7 -11.28 23.27 29.69
C GLY A 7 -12.00 23.28 28.34
N ASN A 8 -12.06 24.46 27.70
CA ASN A 8 -12.63 24.63 26.36
C ASN A 8 -11.85 23.78 25.34
N LEU A 9 -12.57 23.07 24.46
CA LEU A 9 -11.98 22.21 23.43
C LEU A 9 -10.93 22.96 22.59
N MET A 10 -11.19 24.20 22.20
CA MET A 10 -10.28 24.95 21.32
C MET A 10 -8.92 25.24 21.97
N ASP A 11 -8.91 25.56 23.27
CA ASP A 11 -7.67 25.79 24.02
C ASP A 11 -6.88 24.48 24.15
N ARG A 12 -7.58 23.36 24.38
CA ARG A 12 -6.97 22.03 24.45
C ARG A 12 -6.33 21.62 23.13
N VAL A 13 -6.96 21.93 22.00
CA VAL A 13 -6.42 21.63 20.66
C VAL A 13 -5.11 22.38 20.44
N GLN A 14 -5.06 23.69 20.74
CA GLN A 14 -3.82 24.46 20.61
C GLN A 14 -2.68 23.90 21.46
N ILE A 15 -2.96 23.59 22.73
CA ILE A 15 -1.97 23.00 23.64
C ILE A 15 -1.50 21.61 23.15
N LEU A 16 -2.42 20.79 22.64
CA LEU A 16 -2.11 19.47 22.10
C LEU A 16 -1.15 19.56 20.92
N LEU A 17 -1.46 20.41 19.94
CA LEU A 17 -0.63 20.57 18.73
C LEU A 17 0.73 21.18 19.05
N GLN A 18 0.79 22.17 19.95
CA GLN A 18 2.07 22.73 20.41
C GLN A 18 2.95 21.67 21.10
N ARG A 19 2.36 20.79 21.92
CA ARG A 19 3.08 19.71 22.59
C ARG A 19 3.53 18.62 21.62
N ASP A 20 2.72 18.30 20.63
CA ASP A 20 3.06 17.35 19.57
C ASP A 20 4.26 17.87 18.75
N LEU A 21 4.24 19.16 18.38
CA LEU A 21 5.36 19.79 17.67
C LEU A 21 6.63 19.84 18.54
N ALA A 22 6.54 20.25 19.81
CA ALA A 22 7.69 20.25 20.72
C ALA A 22 8.26 18.85 20.95
N TYR A 23 7.41 17.82 20.96
CA TYR A 23 7.84 16.43 21.01
C TYR A 23 8.59 16.03 19.74
N TYR A 24 8.08 16.41 18.56
CA TYR A 24 8.74 16.21 17.29
C TYR A 24 10.11 16.90 17.26
N GLU A 25 10.19 18.19 17.60
CA GLU A 25 11.46 18.94 17.62
C GLU A 25 12.53 18.27 18.49
N LYS A 26 12.12 17.74 19.65
CA LYS A 26 13.02 17.08 20.60
C LYS A 26 13.45 15.68 20.17
N ASN A 27 12.55 14.88 19.58
CA ASN A 27 12.77 13.46 19.37
C ASN A 27 12.90 13.06 17.88
N GLN A 28 12.65 13.99 16.97
CA GLN A 28 12.59 13.79 15.52
C GLN A 28 11.66 12.64 15.13
N LYS A 29 10.54 12.51 15.86
CA LYS A 29 9.53 11.47 15.67
C LYS A 29 8.16 12.00 16.06
N VAL A 30 7.14 11.62 15.28
CA VAL A 30 5.75 11.84 15.64
C VAL A 30 5.34 10.77 16.65
N LEU A 31 4.68 11.17 17.73
CA LEU A 31 4.12 10.22 18.68
C LEU A 31 2.93 9.52 18.01
N GLN A 32 3.02 8.20 17.83
CA GLN A 32 1.99 7.40 17.17
C GLN A 32 1.25 6.53 18.18
N GLU A 33 -0.04 6.33 17.95
CA GLU A 33 -0.90 5.45 18.73
C GLU A 33 -1.51 4.40 17.78
N ARG A 34 -1.59 3.15 18.25
CA ARG A 34 -2.14 2.04 17.48
C ARG A 34 -3.67 2.06 17.58
N LEU A 35 -4.33 2.02 16.43
CA LEU A 35 -5.79 1.92 16.36
C LEU A 35 -6.23 0.45 16.53
N CYS A 36 -7.48 0.24 16.94
CA CYS A 36 -8.05 -1.10 17.11
C CYS A 36 -7.90 -1.91 15.82
N SER A 37 -7.31 -3.11 15.91
CA SER A 37 -7.02 -3.97 14.76
C SER A 37 -8.26 -4.39 13.97
N GLU A 38 -9.44 -4.35 14.58
CA GLU A 38 -10.71 -4.71 13.95
C GLU A 38 -11.26 -3.64 12.99
N VAL A 39 -10.78 -2.40 13.13
CA VAL A 39 -11.28 -1.24 12.35
C VAL A 39 -10.35 -0.91 11.19
N VAL A 40 -9.13 -1.46 11.18
CA VAL A 40 -8.10 -1.14 10.18
C VAL A 40 -8.55 -1.54 8.77
N GLY A 41 -8.28 -0.67 7.79
CA GLY A 41 -8.65 -0.88 6.40
C GLY A 41 -10.15 -0.73 6.15
N GLY A 42 -10.78 -1.77 5.59
CA GLY A 42 -12.20 -1.73 5.20
C GLY A 42 -12.55 -0.72 4.09
N GLN A 43 -13.81 -0.26 4.04
CA GLN A 43 -14.27 0.61 2.96
C GLN A 43 -13.59 1.99 2.97
N LEU A 44 -13.40 2.58 4.15
CA LEU A 44 -12.79 3.89 4.34
C LEU A 44 -11.26 3.87 4.43
N ASP A 45 -10.64 2.69 4.40
CA ASP A 45 -9.18 2.52 4.48
C ASP A 45 -8.62 3.16 5.75
N PHE A 46 -9.01 2.66 6.92
CA PHE A 46 -8.47 3.14 8.20
C PHE A 46 -6.99 2.76 8.36
N PRO A 47 -6.16 3.61 8.99
CA PRO A 47 -4.77 3.29 9.25
C PRO A 47 -4.58 2.31 10.41
N HIS A 48 -3.42 1.65 10.47
CA HIS A 48 -2.98 0.89 11.66
C HIS A 48 -2.55 1.81 12.81
N HIS A 49 -1.89 2.92 12.46
CA HIS A 49 -1.34 3.89 13.39
C HIS A 49 -1.72 5.30 12.95
N ALA A 50 -1.96 6.18 13.92
CA ALA A 50 -2.19 7.60 13.67
C ALA A 50 -1.43 8.44 14.69
N SER A 51 -1.21 9.73 14.42
CA SER A 51 -0.57 10.60 15.40
C SER A 51 -1.44 10.69 16.65
N PHE A 52 -0.79 10.71 17.83
CA PHE A 52 -1.46 10.87 19.12
C PHE A 52 -2.39 12.09 19.13
N ALA A 53 -1.94 13.20 18.52
CA ALA A 53 -2.76 14.40 18.38
C ALA A 53 -4.07 14.15 17.63
N SER A 54 -4.02 13.44 16.50
CA SER A 54 -5.23 13.12 15.71
C SER A 54 -6.17 12.15 16.44
N VAL A 55 -5.63 11.14 17.13
CA VAL A 55 -6.43 10.18 17.91
C VAL A 55 -7.17 10.90 19.04
N LYS A 56 -6.48 11.76 19.80
CA LYS A 56 -7.11 12.53 20.87
C LYS A 56 -8.13 13.53 20.34
N LEU A 57 -7.84 14.21 19.24
CA LEU A 57 -8.78 15.14 18.63
C LEU A 57 -10.09 14.45 18.22
N VAL A 58 -9.99 13.31 17.54
CA VAL A 58 -11.15 12.52 17.11
C VAL A 58 -11.94 11.97 18.31
N SER A 59 -11.24 11.56 19.37
CA SER A 59 -11.89 11.14 20.63
C SER A 59 -12.66 12.29 21.29
N TRP A 60 -12.12 13.51 21.24
CA TRP A 60 -12.81 14.69 21.75
C TRP A 60 -14.02 15.07 20.90
N TRP A 61 -13.91 14.94 19.57
CA TRP A 61 -15.05 15.11 18.67
C TRP A 61 -16.17 14.12 18.96
N GLU A 62 -15.86 12.85 19.25
CA GLU A 62 -16.89 11.88 19.63
C GLU A 62 -17.60 12.30 20.91
N GLY A 63 -16.86 12.77 21.92
CA GLY A 63 -17.45 13.31 23.15
C GLY A 63 -18.38 14.50 22.89
N GLU A 64 -17.98 15.43 22.00
CA GLU A 64 -18.83 16.55 21.60
C GLU A 64 -20.04 16.13 20.76
N TYR A 65 -19.91 15.08 19.95
CA TYR A 65 -21.00 14.52 19.16
C TYR A 65 -22.06 13.88 20.06
N VAL A 66 -21.65 13.05 21.02
CA VAL A 66 -22.55 12.44 22.02
C VAL A 66 -23.27 13.52 22.82
N ALA A 67 -22.56 14.58 23.21
CA ALA A 67 -23.14 15.73 23.88
C ALA A 67 -24.20 16.45 23.01
N ALA A 68 -23.95 16.64 21.71
CA ALA A 68 -24.83 17.38 20.80
C ALA A 68 -26.06 16.60 20.35
N PHE A 69 -25.92 15.29 20.14
CA PHE A 69 -26.95 14.44 19.53
C PHE A 69 -27.55 13.41 20.48
N HIS A 70 -27.05 13.35 21.73
CA HIS A 70 -27.47 12.40 22.77
C HIS A 70 -27.45 10.93 22.32
N LYS A 71 -26.55 10.62 21.38
CA LYS A 71 -26.37 9.28 20.82
C LYS A 71 -24.91 9.10 20.38
N PRO A 72 -24.30 7.93 20.60
CA PRO A 72 -23.00 7.62 20.03
C PRO A 72 -23.06 7.64 18.50
N SER A 73 -21.99 8.09 17.87
CA SER A 73 -21.86 8.04 16.41
C SER A 73 -21.70 6.60 15.90
N GLY A 74 -21.26 5.70 16.78
CA GLY A 74 -20.87 4.32 16.46
C GLY A 74 -19.48 4.22 15.82
N PHE A 75 -18.72 5.31 15.79
CA PHE A 75 -17.38 5.38 15.23
C PHE A 75 -16.29 4.92 16.21
N LEU A 76 -16.39 5.32 17.49
CA LEU A 76 -15.54 4.84 18.58
C LEU A 76 -16.40 4.08 19.59
N PRO A 77 -15.88 3.00 20.22
CA PRO A 77 -16.56 2.37 21.34
C PRO A 77 -16.74 3.39 22.47
N THR A 78 -17.90 3.38 23.11
CA THR A 78 -18.17 4.25 24.24
C THR A 78 -17.37 3.73 25.44
N ARG A 79 -16.94 4.60 26.36
CA ARG A 79 -16.28 4.19 27.62
C ARG A 79 -17.16 3.22 28.45
N GLU A 80 -18.48 3.27 28.27
CA GLU A 80 -19.46 2.32 28.82
C GLU A 80 -19.40 0.91 28.18
N ASP A 81 -19.00 0.80 26.92
CA ASP A 81 -18.86 -0.47 26.20
C ASP A 81 -17.57 -1.20 26.63
N GLU A 82 -16.51 -0.45 26.94
CA GLU A 82 -15.27 -0.99 27.53
C GLU A 82 -15.48 -1.50 28.96
N LEU A 83 -16.23 -0.77 29.79
CA LEU A 83 -16.56 -1.18 31.17
C LEU A 83 -17.47 -2.42 31.22
N LYS A 84 -18.38 -2.58 30.23
CA LYS A 84 -19.23 -3.77 30.11
C LYS A 84 -18.47 -5.00 29.59
N ALA A 85 -17.42 -4.81 28.79
CA ALA A 85 -16.58 -5.90 28.30
C ALA A 85 -15.68 -6.51 29.39
N ASP A 86 -15.25 -5.70 30.37
CA ASP A 86 -14.38 -6.13 31.47
C ASP A 86 -15.11 -6.63 32.74
N GLY A 87 -16.43 -6.83 32.68
CA GLY A 87 -17.19 -7.48 33.76
C GLY A 87 -17.24 -6.71 35.08
N ALA A 88 -16.99 -5.40 35.06
CA ALA A 88 -17.10 -4.56 36.25
C ALA A 88 -18.58 -4.27 36.55
N SER A 89 -19.04 -4.74 37.72
CA SER A 89 -20.38 -4.46 38.25
C SER A 89 -20.55 -2.99 38.61
N ASP A 90 -21.74 -2.45 38.28
CA ASP A 90 -22.28 -1.16 38.71
C ASP A 90 -21.83 -0.78 40.13
N SER A 91 -20.97 0.23 40.22
CA SER A 91 -20.90 1.08 41.41
C SER A 91 -20.35 2.45 41.03
N ASP A 92 -21.09 3.46 41.49
CA ASP A 92 -20.85 4.90 41.45
C ASP A 92 -21.01 5.59 40.08
N GLU A 93 -22.25 6.05 39.85
CA GLU A 93 -22.60 7.17 38.96
C GLU A 93 -21.81 8.42 39.35
N ALA A 94 -20.59 8.54 38.84
CA ALA A 94 -19.93 9.83 38.72
C ALA A 94 -20.53 10.53 37.50
N GLU A 95 -21.48 11.43 37.73
CA GLU A 95 -22.02 12.34 36.73
C GLU A 95 -20.87 13.04 35.99
N ALA A 96 -20.57 12.57 34.78
CA ALA A 96 -19.74 13.31 33.85
C ALA A 96 -20.42 14.67 33.61
N PRO A 97 -19.69 15.80 33.60
CA PRO A 97 -20.29 17.10 33.41
C PRO A 97 -21.10 17.09 32.11
N VAL A 98 -22.41 17.31 32.24
CA VAL A 98 -23.36 17.34 31.12
C VAL A 98 -22.90 18.45 30.16
N ARG A 99 -22.12 18.08 29.15
CA ARG A 99 -21.76 18.97 28.05
C ARG A 99 -23.05 19.23 27.28
N THR A 100 -23.57 20.45 27.37
CA THR A 100 -24.72 20.90 26.59
C THR A 100 -24.22 21.54 25.31
N SER A 101 -23.70 20.75 24.37
CA SER A 101 -23.36 21.26 23.04
C SER A 101 -24.58 21.21 22.13
N VAL A 102 -24.72 22.18 21.22
CA VAL A 102 -25.77 22.19 20.20
C VAL A 102 -25.17 21.66 18.88
N PRO A 103 -25.92 20.96 18.01
CA PRO A 103 -25.42 20.47 16.72
C PRO A 103 -24.62 21.48 15.88
N GLU A 104 -25.03 22.75 15.86
CA GLU A 104 -24.32 23.82 15.15
C GLU A 104 -22.94 24.12 15.77
N GLU A 105 -22.86 24.10 17.10
CA GLU A 105 -21.63 24.31 17.84
C GLU A 105 -20.64 23.17 17.62
N PHE A 106 -21.12 21.91 17.64
CA PHE A 106 -20.31 20.74 17.29
C PHE A 106 -19.68 20.90 15.90
N VAL A 107 -20.46 21.29 14.89
CA VAL A 107 -19.96 21.47 13.52
C VAL A 107 -18.91 22.58 13.47
N ARG A 108 -19.18 23.73 14.12
CA ARG A 108 -18.25 24.86 14.15
C ARG A 108 -16.93 24.49 14.85
N LEU A 109 -17.00 23.80 15.99
CA LEU A 109 -15.82 23.35 16.74
C LEU A 109 -15.00 22.33 15.93
N THR A 110 -15.68 21.36 15.31
CA THR A 110 -15.03 20.35 14.46
C THR A 110 -14.36 21.01 13.26
N GLN A 111 -15.03 21.93 12.58
CA GLN A 111 -14.44 22.68 11.46
C GLN A 111 -13.19 23.46 11.90
N SER A 112 -13.29 24.24 12.99
CA SER A 112 -12.16 25.07 13.45
C SER A 112 -10.97 24.25 13.93
N SER A 113 -11.21 23.19 14.71
CA SER A 113 -10.14 22.32 15.21
C SER A 113 -9.53 21.45 14.12
N SER A 114 -10.32 20.99 13.13
CA SER A 114 -9.81 20.26 11.97
C SER A 114 -8.88 21.11 11.11
N ALA A 115 -9.17 22.42 10.96
CA ALA A 115 -8.33 23.36 10.24
C ALA A 115 -6.97 23.55 10.92
N GLN A 116 -6.94 23.66 12.25
CA GLN A 116 -5.69 23.76 13.01
C GLN A 116 -4.86 22.47 12.90
N LEU A 117 -5.50 21.30 12.98
CA LEU A 117 -4.80 20.04 12.76
C LEU A 117 -4.25 19.95 11.33
N LEU A 118 -5.01 20.39 10.33
CA LEU A 118 -4.56 20.37 8.93
C LEU A 118 -3.30 21.22 8.73
N GLU A 119 -3.25 22.43 9.30
CA GLU A 119 -2.06 23.29 9.28
C GLU A 119 -0.86 22.63 9.96
N HIS A 120 -1.07 22.04 11.14
CA HIS A 120 -0.03 21.28 11.85
C HIS A 120 0.52 20.11 11.04
N LEU A 121 -0.36 19.32 10.42
CA LEU A 121 0.05 18.22 9.57
C LEU A 121 0.77 18.72 8.30
N HIS A 122 0.44 19.90 7.78
CA HIS A 122 1.18 20.50 6.68
C HIS A 122 2.62 20.84 7.08
N THR A 123 2.82 21.44 8.26
CA THR A 123 4.17 21.68 8.80
C THR A 123 4.95 20.38 8.94
N LEU A 124 4.37 19.35 9.60
CA LEU A 124 5.03 18.05 9.73
C LEU A 124 5.33 17.39 8.39
N SER A 125 4.44 17.53 7.40
CA SER A 125 4.68 17.00 6.06
C SER A 125 5.86 17.68 5.36
N GLN A 126 6.01 18.99 5.53
CA GLN A 126 7.11 19.75 4.92
C GLN A 126 8.45 19.36 5.56
N GLU A 127 8.49 19.31 6.90
CA GLU A 127 9.66 18.86 7.66
C GLU A 127 10.08 17.43 7.27
N ALA A 128 9.11 16.52 7.13
CA ALA A 128 9.38 15.14 6.67
C ALA A 128 10.01 15.10 5.28
N LEU A 129 9.61 16.00 4.37
CA LEU A 129 10.15 16.06 3.02
C LEU A 129 11.55 16.68 2.99
N ASP A 130 11.79 17.74 3.77
CA ASP A 130 13.08 18.42 3.84
C ASP A 130 14.17 17.51 4.44
N HIS A 131 13.78 16.62 5.36
CA HIS A 131 14.67 15.64 5.99
C HIS A 131 14.57 14.22 5.42
N ALA A 132 13.71 13.98 4.43
CA ALA A 132 13.42 12.66 3.88
C ALA A 132 13.05 11.61 4.96
N ASP A 133 12.31 12.02 5.99
CA ASP A 133 11.90 11.17 7.11
C ASP A 133 10.61 10.42 6.79
N LEU A 134 10.76 9.15 6.43
CA LEU A 134 9.65 8.23 6.14
C LEU A 134 8.75 7.97 7.36
N THR A 135 9.30 8.01 8.58
CA THR A 135 8.54 7.73 9.81
C THR A 135 7.57 8.87 10.11
N VAL A 136 8.03 10.11 9.96
CA VAL A 136 7.20 11.31 10.12
C VAL A 136 6.16 11.39 9.01
N LEU A 137 6.55 11.08 7.77
CA LEU A 137 5.64 11.10 6.62
C LEU A 137 4.50 10.09 6.76
N THR A 138 4.81 8.84 7.12
CA THR A 138 3.80 7.78 7.32
C THR A 138 2.91 8.07 8.53
N GLY A 139 3.46 8.60 9.62
CA GLY A 139 2.66 9.04 10.78
C GLY A 139 1.69 10.18 10.46
N THR A 140 2.15 11.15 9.68
CA THR A 140 1.32 12.27 9.18
C THR A 140 0.22 11.77 8.26
N LEU A 141 0.52 10.81 7.38
CA LEU A 141 -0.46 10.18 6.50
C LEU A 141 -1.53 9.42 7.31
N GLY A 142 -1.13 8.65 8.32
CA GLY A 142 -2.05 7.97 9.23
C GLY A 142 -2.97 8.96 9.97
N ALA A 143 -2.42 10.07 10.47
CA ALA A 143 -3.19 11.13 11.11
C ALA A 143 -4.24 11.76 10.17
N ALA A 144 -3.84 12.07 8.93
CA ALA A 144 -4.73 12.62 7.92
C ALA A 144 -5.84 11.62 7.52
N ALA A 145 -5.50 10.34 7.36
CA ALA A 145 -6.45 9.28 7.00
C ALA A 145 -7.49 9.04 8.10
N LEU A 146 -7.07 8.96 9.37
CA LEU A 146 -7.99 8.84 10.51
C LEU A 146 -8.96 10.02 10.55
N THR A 147 -8.44 11.24 10.44
CA THR A 147 -9.24 12.47 10.51
C THR A 147 -10.24 12.54 9.35
N ARG A 148 -9.78 12.26 8.12
CA ARG A 148 -10.64 12.15 6.92
C ARG A 148 -11.81 11.19 7.17
N ASN A 149 -11.52 9.98 7.64
CA ASN A 149 -12.54 8.94 7.82
C ASN A 149 -13.54 9.33 8.90
N SER A 150 -13.06 9.92 9.99
CA SER A 150 -13.90 10.43 11.09
C SER A 150 -14.86 11.52 10.61
N LEU A 151 -14.34 12.50 9.86
CA LEU A 151 -15.15 13.57 9.27
C LEU A 151 -16.20 13.04 8.29
N TRP A 152 -15.86 12.00 7.51
CA TRP A 152 -16.83 11.35 6.62
C TRP A 152 -17.97 10.71 7.42
N CYS A 153 -17.67 9.97 8.48
CA CYS A 153 -18.69 9.34 9.32
C CYS A 153 -19.65 10.36 9.93
N TYR A 154 -19.11 11.42 10.56
CA TYR A 154 -19.96 12.49 11.12
C TYR A 154 -20.80 13.18 10.04
N ASN A 155 -20.20 13.45 8.87
CA ASN A 155 -20.93 14.09 7.76
C ASN A 155 -22.08 13.22 7.23
N GLU A 156 -21.91 11.90 7.15
CA GLU A 156 -22.99 10.99 6.75
C GLU A 156 -24.10 10.91 7.80
N LEU A 157 -23.76 10.95 9.09
CA LEU A 157 -24.75 11.00 10.17
C LEU A 157 -25.55 12.31 10.16
N LEU A 158 -24.88 13.44 9.93
CA LEU A 158 -25.53 14.75 9.79
C LEU A 158 -26.52 14.78 8.62
N LYS A 159 -26.19 14.15 7.49
CA LYS A 159 -27.10 14.01 6.34
C LYS A 159 -28.32 13.14 6.62
N ARG A 160 -28.18 12.11 7.45
CA ARG A 160 -29.26 11.17 7.77
C ARG A 160 -30.20 11.69 8.85
N GLY A 161 -29.70 12.51 9.78
CA GLY A 161 -30.45 13.02 10.92
C GLY A 161 -31.19 14.34 10.68
N SER A 162 -31.18 14.89 9.46
CA SER A 162 -31.65 16.25 9.21
C SER A 162 -33.18 16.38 9.13
N ASP A 163 -33.79 16.77 10.26
CA ASP A 163 -34.84 17.81 10.32
C ASP A 163 -34.23 19.23 10.31
N VAL A 164 -32.91 19.36 10.56
CA VAL A 164 -32.15 20.62 10.55
C VAL A 164 -31.29 20.69 9.28
N GLY A 165 -31.86 21.20 8.18
CA GLY A 165 -31.14 21.37 6.92
C GLY A 165 -30.03 22.43 7.04
N GLY A 166 -28.82 22.11 6.58
CA GLY A 166 -27.74 23.09 6.34
C GLY A 166 -26.38 22.79 6.96
N LEU A 167 -26.27 21.84 7.89
CA LEU A 167 -25.01 21.47 8.55
C LEU A 167 -24.19 20.48 7.72
N SER A 168 -22.88 20.74 7.54
CA SER A 168 -21.99 19.91 6.72
C SER A 168 -20.53 20.01 7.15
N LEU A 169 -19.84 18.87 7.14
CA LEU A 169 -18.39 18.73 7.36
C LEU A 169 -17.65 18.34 6.07
N TYR A 170 -18.34 18.36 4.94
CA TYR A 170 -17.83 17.87 3.66
C TYR A 170 -16.59 18.64 3.17
N SER A 171 -16.50 19.95 3.42
CA SER A 171 -15.33 20.76 3.05
C SER A 171 -14.07 20.30 3.78
N CYS A 172 -14.17 20.06 5.09
CA CYS A 172 -13.07 19.52 5.90
C CYS A 172 -12.67 18.13 5.41
N PHE A 173 -13.65 17.24 5.19
CA PHE A 173 -13.41 15.91 4.61
C PHE A 173 -12.61 16.01 3.30
N LYS A 174 -13.02 16.89 2.40
CA LYS A 174 -12.36 17.08 1.10
C LYS A 174 -10.90 17.52 1.25
N GLN A 175 -10.61 18.48 2.14
CA GLN A 175 -9.25 18.95 2.39
C GLN A 175 -8.34 17.83 2.92
N PHE A 176 -8.82 17.06 3.89
CA PHE A 176 -8.06 15.91 4.40
C PHE A 176 -7.92 14.79 3.36
N ASN A 177 -8.91 14.60 2.48
CA ASN A 177 -8.79 13.65 1.38
C ASN A 177 -7.70 14.08 0.38
N GLU A 178 -7.66 15.36 -0.01
CA GLU A 178 -6.60 15.91 -0.86
C GLU A 178 -5.22 15.77 -0.20
N MET A 179 -5.13 16.00 1.11
CA MET A 179 -3.89 15.80 1.86
C MET A 179 -3.43 14.34 1.85
N VAL A 180 -4.32 13.37 2.11
CA VAL A 180 -3.96 11.94 2.09
C VAL A 180 -3.43 11.53 0.72
N GLU A 181 -4.08 11.97 -0.36
CA GLU A 181 -3.63 11.67 -1.71
C GLU A 181 -2.26 12.30 -2.01
N ALA A 182 -2.06 13.57 -1.65
CA ALA A 182 -0.78 14.24 -1.81
C ALA A 182 0.34 13.54 -1.02
N LEU A 183 0.11 13.18 0.24
CA LEU A 183 1.09 12.48 1.08
C LEU A 183 1.44 11.11 0.52
N ALA A 184 0.46 10.36 0.00
CA ALA A 184 0.70 9.05 -0.62
C ALA A 184 1.53 9.18 -1.91
N GLU A 185 1.27 10.19 -2.75
CA GLU A 185 2.09 10.47 -3.93
C GLU A 185 3.53 10.85 -3.54
N ARG A 186 3.71 11.65 -2.49
CA ARG A 186 5.05 12.01 -2.00
C ARG A 186 5.81 10.82 -1.44
N LEU A 187 5.13 9.94 -0.71
CA LEU A 187 5.71 8.69 -0.20
C LEU A 187 6.19 7.80 -1.34
N LEU A 188 5.39 7.66 -2.39
CA LEU A 188 5.76 6.93 -3.61
C LEU A 188 6.98 7.57 -4.30
N ASP A 189 6.98 8.89 -4.50
CA ASP A 189 8.11 9.62 -5.10
C ASP A 189 9.42 9.39 -4.32
N LEU A 190 9.37 9.49 -3.00
CA LEU A 190 10.53 9.29 -2.14
C LEU A 190 11.10 7.87 -2.27
N HIS A 191 10.25 6.84 -2.21
CA HIS A 191 10.71 5.46 -2.41
C HIS A 191 11.25 5.22 -3.82
N ASN A 192 10.65 5.81 -4.86
CA ASN A 192 11.15 5.71 -6.23
C ASN A 192 12.50 6.40 -6.41
N ARG A 193 12.72 7.54 -5.76
CA ARG A 193 14.02 8.22 -5.72
C ARG A 193 15.06 7.38 -5.00
N LEU A 194 14.70 6.78 -3.85
CA LEU A 194 15.60 5.89 -3.12
C LEU A 194 16.02 4.68 -3.98
N LEU A 195 15.04 4.06 -4.63
CA LEU A 195 15.27 2.95 -5.56
C LEU A 195 16.18 3.34 -6.72
N SER A 196 15.82 4.40 -7.44
CA SER A 196 16.49 4.80 -8.67
C SER A 196 17.88 5.39 -8.44
N LEU A 197 18.12 6.10 -7.33
CA LEU A 197 19.38 6.79 -7.07
C LEU A 197 20.38 5.99 -6.23
N TYR A 198 19.90 5.08 -5.36
CA TYR A 198 20.77 4.38 -4.41
C TYR A 198 20.72 2.86 -4.56
N ILE A 199 19.53 2.26 -4.64
CA ILE A 199 19.41 0.80 -4.65
C ILE A 199 19.80 0.20 -6.00
N LEU A 200 19.38 0.85 -7.09
CA LEU A 200 19.57 0.36 -8.45
C LEU A 200 20.87 0.86 -9.09
N GLN A 201 21.78 1.46 -8.32
CA GLN A 201 23.02 2.06 -8.80
C GLN A 201 24.22 1.37 -8.17
N ASP A 202 24.73 0.34 -8.84
CA ASP A 202 25.97 -0.34 -8.46
C ASP A 202 26.90 -0.45 -9.68
N ALA A 203 28.08 0.15 -9.60
CA ALA A 203 28.98 0.28 -10.74
C ALA A 203 29.46 -1.08 -11.26
N ASP A 204 29.79 -2.02 -10.35
CA ASP A 204 30.34 -3.33 -10.72
C ASP A 204 29.29 -4.26 -11.34
N SER A 205 28.06 -4.21 -10.83
CA SER A 205 26.91 -4.92 -11.40
C SER A 205 26.52 -4.37 -12.77
N LEU A 206 26.70 -3.07 -13.02
CA LEU A 206 26.34 -2.41 -14.27
C LEU A 206 27.45 -2.40 -15.32
N ASN A 207 28.67 -2.83 -14.97
CA ASN A 207 29.77 -2.95 -15.91
C ASN A 207 29.64 -4.22 -16.77
N TRP A 208 28.72 -4.17 -17.74
CA TRP A 208 28.39 -5.28 -18.63
C TRP A 208 29.54 -5.65 -19.57
N GLU A 209 30.37 -4.70 -19.97
CA GLU A 209 31.44 -4.89 -20.95
C GLU A 209 32.72 -5.48 -20.35
N GLN A 210 32.79 -5.61 -19.02
CA GLN A 210 33.96 -6.14 -18.33
C GLN A 210 34.32 -7.55 -18.82
N ASN A 211 35.60 -7.77 -19.13
CA ASN A 211 36.09 -9.05 -19.64
C ASN A 211 36.23 -10.14 -18.56
N GLN A 212 36.06 -9.78 -17.29
CA GLN A 212 36.05 -10.72 -16.17
C GLN A 212 34.62 -11.09 -15.76
N PRO A 213 34.37 -12.35 -15.40
CA PRO A 213 33.07 -12.75 -14.86
C PRO A 213 32.77 -12.00 -13.57
N PHE A 214 31.50 -11.71 -13.33
CA PHE A 214 31.07 -11.08 -12.07
C PHE A 214 31.23 -12.08 -10.93
N PHE A 215 32.07 -11.76 -9.95
CA PHE A 215 32.36 -12.63 -8.80
C PHE A 215 32.57 -14.10 -9.22
N GLU A 216 33.41 -14.31 -10.23
CA GLU A 216 33.76 -15.65 -10.74
C GLU A 216 32.56 -16.49 -11.22
N GLY A 217 31.42 -15.85 -11.50
CA GLY A 217 30.19 -16.52 -11.92
C GLY A 217 29.40 -17.19 -10.78
N GLN A 218 29.77 -16.93 -9.53
CA GLN A 218 29.19 -17.61 -8.37
C GLN A 218 27.88 -16.98 -7.86
N ARG A 219 27.53 -15.77 -8.33
CA ARG A 219 26.35 -15.03 -7.84
C ARG A 219 25.75 -14.10 -8.88
N GLY A 220 24.48 -13.74 -8.66
CA GLY A 220 23.81 -12.66 -9.37
C GLY A 220 24.25 -11.28 -8.86
N SER A 221 23.81 -10.23 -9.53
CA SER A 221 24.19 -8.86 -9.20
C SER A 221 23.68 -8.41 -7.83
N PHE A 222 24.39 -7.44 -7.24
CA PHE A 222 23.94 -6.80 -6.01
C PHE A 222 22.65 -6.02 -6.23
N ILE A 223 22.46 -5.46 -7.43
CA ILE A 223 21.27 -4.67 -7.77
C ILE A 223 19.99 -5.46 -7.57
N ILE A 224 19.90 -6.69 -8.08
CA ILE A 224 18.69 -7.51 -7.94
C ILE A 224 18.49 -7.95 -6.48
N GLN A 225 19.57 -8.29 -5.78
CA GLN A 225 19.52 -8.68 -4.36
C GLN A 225 19.05 -7.52 -3.47
N MET A 226 19.64 -6.34 -3.65
CA MET A 226 19.30 -5.13 -2.89
C MET A 226 17.89 -4.65 -3.22
N TRP A 227 17.50 -4.67 -4.50
CA TRP A 227 16.13 -4.36 -4.92
C TRP A 227 15.12 -5.30 -4.26
N TRP A 228 15.36 -6.62 -4.28
CA TRP A 228 14.49 -7.60 -3.62
C TRP A 228 14.36 -7.33 -2.11
N CYS A 229 15.50 -7.15 -1.43
CA CYS A 229 15.51 -6.90 0.02
C CYS A 229 14.77 -5.60 0.36
N TYR A 230 14.99 -4.54 -0.42
CA TYR A 230 14.33 -3.25 -0.24
C TYR A 230 12.81 -3.37 -0.46
N MET A 231 12.37 -4.00 -1.56
CA MET A 231 10.95 -4.19 -1.84
C MET A 231 10.25 -4.99 -0.74
N GLN A 232 10.88 -6.04 -0.22
CA GLN A 232 10.31 -6.85 0.86
C GLN A 232 10.24 -6.10 2.19
N GLY A 233 11.31 -5.41 2.58
CA GLY A 233 11.32 -4.59 3.79
C GLY A 233 10.30 -3.46 3.72
N THR A 234 10.28 -2.70 2.63
CA THR A 234 9.31 -1.61 2.47
C THR A 234 7.87 -2.11 2.41
N LYS A 235 7.60 -3.28 1.83
CA LYS A 235 6.25 -3.88 1.89
C LYS A 235 5.81 -4.11 3.33
N GLU A 236 6.67 -4.71 4.16
CA GLU A 236 6.39 -4.94 5.58
C GLU A 236 6.19 -3.63 6.33
N ASP A 237 7.03 -2.63 6.08
CA ASP A 237 6.89 -1.30 6.69
C ASP A 237 5.57 -0.62 6.29
N LEU A 238 5.23 -0.61 5.00
CA LEU A 238 4.00 -0.01 4.50
C LEU A 238 2.77 -0.70 5.11
N TRP A 239 2.75 -2.03 5.17
CA TRP A 239 1.62 -2.78 5.73
C TRP A 239 1.39 -2.44 7.21
N ASN A 240 2.45 -2.10 7.94
CA ASN A 240 2.35 -1.81 9.36
C ASN A 240 2.14 -0.32 9.67
N THR A 241 2.44 0.59 8.74
CA THR A 241 2.49 2.04 9.02
C THR A 241 1.41 2.87 8.33
N VAL A 242 0.95 2.47 7.14
CA VAL A 242 -0.05 3.25 6.37
C VAL A 242 -1.36 2.48 6.19
N PRO A 243 -2.47 3.14 5.82
CA PRO A 243 -3.72 2.46 5.48
C PRO A 243 -3.54 1.36 4.43
N PRO A 244 -4.17 0.19 4.58
CA PRO A 244 -3.98 -0.99 3.71
C PRO A 244 -4.06 -0.74 2.19
N LYS A 245 -5.10 -0.07 1.70
CA LYS A 245 -5.25 0.21 0.24
C LYS A 245 -4.24 1.24 -0.22
N THR A 246 -3.93 2.22 0.61
CA THR A 246 -2.87 3.19 0.35
C THR A 246 -1.50 2.50 0.27
N ALA A 247 -1.21 1.57 1.19
CA ALA A 247 -0.02 0.73 1.20
C ALA A 247 0.14 -0.02 -0.11
N GLN A 248 -0.91 -0.74 -0.53
CA GLN A 248 -0.94 -1.48 -1.80
C GLN A 248 -0.70 -0.59 -3.00
N ARG A 249 -1.34 0.59 -3.05
CA ARG A 249 -1.18 1.53 -4.16
C ARG A 249 0.24 2.06 -4.26
N VAL A 250 0.84 2.47 -3.15
CA VAL A 250 2.23 2.95 -3.11
C VAL A 250 3.18 1.82 -3.52
N PHE A 251 3.00 0.63 -2.96
CA PHE A 251 3.83 -0.53 -3.31
C PHE A 251 3.71 -0.93 -4.79
N ALA A 252 2.50 -0.91 -5.35
CA ALA A 252 2.27 -1.17 -6.77
C ALA A 252 2.98 -0.15 -7.67
N GLY A 253 2.94 1.14 -7.30
CA GLY A 253 3.69 2.19 -7.97
C GLY A 253 5.20 1.93 -7.94
N MET A 254 5.74 1.61 -6.76
CA MET A 254 7.17 1.30 -6.60
C MET A 254 7.61 0.13 -7.47
N LEU A 255 6.83 -0.96 -7.46
CA LEU A 255 7.12 -2.14 -8.26
C LEU A 255 7.10 -1.81 -9.75
N ASN A 256 6.09 -1.06 -10.21
CA ASN A 256 5.97 -0.70 -11.62
C ASN A 256 7.10 0.21 -12.11
N GLU A 257 7.44 1.27 -11.35
CA GLU A 257 8.49 2.22 -11.75
C GLU A 257 9.88 1.61 -11.69
N SER A 258 10.19 0.85 -10.63
CA SER A 258 11.48 0.16 -10.56
C SER A 258 11.64 -0.92 -11.63
N LEU A 259 10.56 -1.63 -11.99
CA LEU A 259 10.58 -2.54 -13.13
C LEU A 259 10.74 -1.82 -14.47
N THR A 260 10.26 -0.59 -14.63
CA THR A 260 10.55 0.21 -15.84
C THR A 260 12.06 0.38 -15.99
N ILE A 261 12.75 0.81 -14.94
CA ILE A 261 14.20 1.01 -14.93
C ILE A 261 14.93 -0.30 -15.26
N LEU A 262 14.57 -1.38 -14.56
CA LEU A 262 15.21 -2.70 -14.74
C LEU A 262 14.96 -3.23 -16.16
N THR A 263 13.74 -3.17 -16.67
CA THR A 263 13.39 -3.65 -18.01
C THR A 263 14.20 -2.94 -19.08
N VAL A 264 14.23 -1.61 -19.07
CA VAL A 264 15.02 -0.83 -20.04
C VAL A 264 16.50 -1.20 -19.96
N ARG A 265 17.05 -1.24 -18.74
CA ARG A 265 18.46 -1.54 -18.50
C ARG A 265 18.88 -2.91 -19.00
N TYR A 266 18.13 -3.96 -18.65
CA TYR A 266 18.46 -5.33 -19.06
C TYR A 266 18.21 -5.56 -20.55
N SER A 267 17.21 -4.91 -21.15
CA SER A 267 16.98 -5.00 -22.60
C SER A 267 18.04 -4.28 -23.43
N GLN A 268 18.67 -3.23 -22.90
CA GLN A 268 19.73 -2.48 -23.59
C GLN A 268 21.15 -2.96 -23.25
N ALA A 269 21.30 -3.84 -22.26
CA ALA A 269 22.59 -4.32 -21.82
C ALA A 269 23.34 -5.08 -22.94
N SER A 270 24.62 -4.72 -23.13
CA SER A 270 25.54 -5.37 -24.06
C SER A 270 26.65 -6.10 -23.30
N PRO A 271 26.34 -7.23 -22.64
CA PRO A 271 27.33 -7.97 -21.87
C PRO A 271 28.44 -8.54 -22.75
N SER A 272 29.66 -8.52 -22.21
CA SER A 272 30.77 -9.33 -22.69
C SER A 272 30.41 -10.82 -22.59
N MET A 273 31.19 -11.68 -23.26
CA MET A 273 31.02 -13.13 -23.13
C MET A 273 31.12 -13.61 -21.67
N SER A 274 31.96 -12.95 -20.86
CA SER A 274 32.14 -13.25 -19.44
C SER A 274 30.98 -12.77 -18.56
N ARG A 275 30.17 -11.81 -19.04
CA ARG A 275 29.02 -11.24 -18.31
C ARG A 275 27.66 -11.73 -18.82
N GLY A 276 27.63 -12.49 -19.91
CA GLY A 276 26.38 -13.02 -20.46
C GLY A 276 25.60 -13.90 -19.47
N SER A 277 26.29 -14.72 -18.68
CA SER A 277 25.66 -15.56 -17.65
C SER A 277 25.03 -14.73 -16.52
N LEU A 278 25.64 -13.59 -16.15
CA LEU A 278 25.09 -12.66 -15.16
C LEU A 278 23.75 -12.09 -15.63
N LEU A 279 23.67 -11.65 -16.90
CA LEU A 279 22.43 -11.12 -17.48
C LEU A 279 21.29 -12.13 -17.37
N VAL A 280 21.54 -13.38 -17.77
CA VAL A 280 20.56 -14.48 -17.73
C VAL A 280 20.12 -14.78 -16.30
N LEU A 281 21.08 -14.85 -15.37
CA LEU A 281 20.82 -15.12 -13.95
C LEU A 281 19.98 -14.00 -13.32
N ASP A 282 20.34 -12.74 -13.57
CA ASP A 282 19.65 -11.58 -13.03
C ASP A 282 18.22 -11.47 -13.54
N ILE A 283 17.98 -11.62 -14.85
CA ILE A 283 16.61 -11.59 -15.40
C ILE A 283 15.78 -12.74 -14.84
N SER A 284 16.36 -13.94 -14.70
CA SER A 284 15.67 -15.09 -14.10
C SER A 284 15.28 -14.82 -12.64
N ASN A 285 16.22 -14.30 -11.84
CA ASN A 285 15.97 -13.92 -10.45
C ASN A 285 14.94 -12.79 -10.35
N LEU A 286 14.99 -11.81 -11.25
CA LEU A 286 14.04 -10.71 -11.29
C LEU A 286 12.61 -11.22 -11.54
N LEU A 287 12.41 -12.09 -12.53
CA LEU A 287 11.10 -12.68 -12.81
C LEU A 287 10.58 -13.53 -11.62
N LEU A 288 11.47 -14.28 -10.95
CA LEU A 288 11.13 -15.01 -9.74
C LEU A 288 10.78 -14.07 -8.57
N CYS A 289 11.49 -12.97 -8.39
CA CYS A 289 11.17 -11.97 -7.38
C CYS A 289 9.79 -11.35 -7.67
N VAL A 290 9.53 -10.94 -8.91
CA VAL A 290 8.22 -10.38 -9.29
C VAL A 290 7.08 -11.38 -9.06
N ARG A 291 7.29 -12.68 -9.32
CA ARG A 291 6.32 -13.73 -8.99
C ARG A 291 5.90 -13.68 -7.51
N HIS A 292 6.81 -13.34 -6.60
CA HIS A 292 6.52 -13.25 -5.16
C HIS A 292 5.91 -11.90 -4.75
N LEU A 293 6.27 -10.81 -5.44
CA LEU A 293 5.75 -9.47 -5.11
C LEU A 293 4.37 -9.21 -5.74
N LEU A 294 4.12 -9.72 -6.95
CA LEU A 294 2.89 -9.48 -7.70
C LEU A 294 1.58 -9.82 -6.94
N PRO A 295 1.49 -10.92 -6.17
CA PRO A 295 0.27 -11.24 -5.42
C PRO A 295 -0.22 -10.14 -4.48
N THR A 296 0.68 -9.29 -3.97
CA THR A 296 0.32 -8.26 -2.96
C THR A 296 -0.49 -7.11 -3.55
N ILE A 297 -0.48 -6.96 -4.88
CA ILE A 297 -1.16 -5.87 -5.62
C ILE A 297 -2.29 -6.39 -6.51
N CYS A 298 -2.44 -7.71 -6.63
CA CYS A 298 -3.54 -8.33 -7.36
C CYS A 298 -4.78 -8.43 -6.48
N THR A 299 -5.95 -8.26 -7.10
CA THR A 299 -7.24 -8.46 -6.43
C THR A 299 -7.77 -9.87 -6.58
N ASN A 300 -7.31 -10.62 -7.57
CA ASN A 300 -7.80 -11.98 -7.86
C ASN A 300 -6.79 -12.79 -8.68
N LYS A 301 -7.00 -14.11 -8.75
CA LYS A 301 -6.15 -15.00 -9.55
C LYS A 301 -6.07 -14.64 -11.03
N SER A 302 -7.13 -14.09 -11.64
CA SER A 302 -7.12 -13.72 -13.07
C SER A 302 -6.15 -12.58 -13.35
N GLU A 303 -6.05 -11.60 -12.44
CA GLU A 303 -5.02 -10.56 -12.49
C GLU A 303 -3.63 -11.16 -12.30
N LEU A 304 -3.45 -12.03 -11.29
CA LEU A 304 -2.15 -12.65 -10.99
C LEU A 304 -1.56 -13.41 -12.17
N ILE A 305 -2.39 -14.12 -12.94
CA ILE A 305 -1.93 -14.88 -14.11
C ILE A 305 -1.98 -14.07 -15.41
N GLY A 306 -2.35 -12.80 -15.38
CA GLY A 306 -2.37 -11.91 -16.54
C GLY A 306 -3.52 -12.12 -17.54
N LEU A 307 -4.65 -12.69 -17.10
CA LEU A 307 -5.88 -12.81 -17.91
C LEU A 307 -6.80 -11.59 -17.78
N SER A 308 -6.64 -10.79 -16.72
CA SER A 308 -7.40 -9.56 -16.51
C SER A 308 -6.54 -8.34 -16.80
N ASN A 309 -7.10 -7.37 -17.55
CA ASN A 309 -6.46 -6.10 -17.88
C ASN A 309 -7.14 -4.90 -17.21
N GLN A 310 -7.94 -5.12 -16.16
CA GLN A 310 -8.68 -4.04 -15.48
C GLN A 310 -7.74 -3.09 -14.73
N ASN A 311 -6.79 -3.66 -13.97
CA ASN A 311 -5.78 -2.88 -13.29
C ASN A 311 -4.62 -2.54 -14.24
N LYS A 312 -4.49 -1.26 -14.60
CA LYS A 312 -3.46 -0.76 -15.51
C LYS A 312 -2.05 -1.07 -15.00
N VAL A 313 -1.79 -0.91 -13.70
CA VAL A 313 -0.47 -1.14 -13.11
C VAL A 313 -0.07 -2.61 -13.21
N VAL A 314 -0.97 -3.52 -12.84
CA VAL A 314 -0.72 -4.97 -12.95
C VAL A 314 -0.47 -5.38 -14.40
N ARG A 315 -1.29 -4.89 -15.34
CA ARG A 315 -1.09 -5.14 -16.78
C ARG A 315 0.28 -4.65 -17.24
N ASP A 316 0.68 -3.46 -16.83
CA ASP A 316 1.96 -2.87 -17.22
C ASP A 316 3.15 -3.63 -16.61
N ILE A 317 2.99 -4.23 -15.42
CA ILE A 317 3.97 -5.16 -14.82
C ILE A 317 4.06 -6.45 -15.63
N HIS A 318 2.93 -7.05 -16.05
CA HIS A 318 2.95 -8.23 -16.91
C HIS A 318 3.65 -7.96 -18.24
N ALA A 319 3.42 -6.80 -18.85
CA ALA A 319 4.08 -6.40 -20.09
C ALA A 319 5.60 -6.27 -19.90
N LYS A 320 6.06 -5.61 -18.83
CA LYS A 320 7.49 -5.51 -18.49
C LYS A 320 8.14 -6.87 -18.26
N CYS A 321 7.47 -7.75 -17.52
CA CYS A 321 7.98 -9.11 -17.28
C CYS A 321 7.99 -9.96 -18.57
N HIS A 322 7.08 -9.71 -19.50
CA HIS A 322 7.09 -10.34 -20.82
C HIS A 322 8.28 -9.88 -21.67
N GLU A 323 8.61 -8.59 -21.65
CA GLU A 323 9.81 -8.05 -22.30
C GLU A 323 11.09 -8.65 -21.71
N LEU A 324 11.17 -8.71 -20.38
CA LEU A 324 12.27 -9.37 -19.66
C LEU A 324 12.40 -10.85 -20.04
N LEU A 325 11.30 -11.60 -20.07
CA LEU A 325 11.30 -13.00 -20.52
C LEU A 325 11.80 -13.10 -21.97
N SER A 326 11.37 -12.19 -22.84
CA SER A 326 11.77 -12.19 -24.24
C SER A 326 13.28 -11.96 -24.37
N CYS A 327 13.82 -11.01 -23.61
CA CYS A 327 15.26 -10.77 -23.50
C CYS A 327 15.99 -12.03 -22.98
N LEU A 328 15.48 -12.67 -21.92
CA LEU A 328 16.06 -13.89 -21.37
C LEU A 328 16.16 -15.01 -22.41
N ILE A 329 15.12 -15.23 -23.21
CA ILE A 329 15.10 -16.27 -24.24
C ILE A 329 16.09 -15.94 -25.37
N ILE A 330 16.05 -14.71 -25.88
CA ILE A 330 16.88 -14.30 -27.03
C ILE A 330 18.37 -14.27 -26.65
N ARG A 331 18.69 -13.84 -25.43
CA ARG A 331 20.08 -13.64 -24.96
C ARG A 331 20.64 -14.86 -24.24
N GLY A 332 19.79 -15.69 -23.63
CA GLY A 332 20.21 -16.87 -22.86
C GLY A 332 20.16 -18.20 -23.61
N CYS A 333 19.42 -18.29 -24.72
CA CYS A 333 19.31 -19.53 -25.48
C CYS A 333 20.50 -19.73 -26.43
N PRO A 334 21.09 -20.94 -26.51
CA PRO A 334 22.07 -21.26 -27.55
C PRO A 334 21.51 -21.00 -28.96
N LEU A 335 22.25 -20.23 -29.76
CA LEU A 335 21.86 -19.84 -31.12
C LEU A 335 21.38 -21.00 -32.01
N PRO A 336 21.99 -22.20 -31.98
CA PRO A 336 21.51 -23.32 -32.80
C PRO A 336 20.09 -23.77 -32.43
N LEU A 337 19.72 -23.72 -31.15
CA LEU A 337 18.38 -24.07 -30.69
C LEU A 337 17.37 -23.01 -31.11
N LEU A 338 17.74 -21.74 -30.94
CA LEU A 338 16.95 -20.60 -31.36
C LEU A 338 16.64 -20.69 -32.87
N TYR A 339 17.68 -20.85 -33.70
CA TYR A 339 17.55 -20.99 -35.15
C TYR A 339 16.66 -22.18 -35.55
N LYS A 340 16.84 -23.35 -34.92
CA LYS A 340 16.01 -24.53 -35.18
C LYS A 340 14.53 -24.28 -34.87
N HIS A 341 14.24 -23.55 -33.80
CA HIS A 341 12.86 -23.21 -33.46
C HIS A 341 12.27 -22.18 -34.41
N PHE A 342 12.91 -21.04 -34.63
CA PHE A 342 12.42 -20.01 -35.57
C PHE A 342 12.21 -20.57 -36.98
N ARG A 343 13.11 -21.43 -37.46
CA ARG A 343 12.94 -22.08 -38.78
C ARG A 343 11.70 -22.98 -38.86
N LYS A 344 11.27 -23.60 -37.76
CA LYS A 344 10.08 -24.47 -37.71
C LYS A 344 8.78 -23.69 -37.56
N THR A 345 8.76 -22.65 -36.72
CA THR A 345 7.56 -21.84 -36.44
C THR A 345 7.34 -20.68 -37.42
N GLY A 346 8.32 -20.37 -38.28
CA GLY A 346 8.26 -19.22 -39.19
C GLY A 346 8.23 -17.90 -38.41
N ASP A 347 7.50 -16.90 -38.94
CA ASP A 347 7.43 -15.54 -38.40
C ASP A 347 6.61 -15.41 -37.09
N THR A 348 5.93 -16.48 -36.67
CA THR A 348 5.06 -16.44 -35.48
C THR A 348 5.54 -17.41 -34.42
N VAL A 349 6.30 -16.91 -33.44
CA VAL A 349 6.61 -17.68 -32.23
C VAL A 349 5.60 -17.26 -31.15
N PRO A 350 4.73 -18.17 -30.68
CA PRO A 350 3.65 -17.84 -29.75
C PRO A 350 4.10 -17.19 -28.45
N ILE A 351 5.30 -17.52 -27.96
CA ILE A 351 5.81 -16.98 -26.68
C ILE A 351 6.13 -15.48 -26.75
N PHE A 352 6.38 -14.93 -27.95
CA PHE A 352 6.58 -13.49 -28.18
C PHE A 352 5.29 -12.80 -28.63
N SER A 353 4.20 -13.54 -28.78
CA SER A 353 2.89 -13.01 -29.12
C SER A 353 2.06 -12.88 -27.84
N GLN A 354 1.85 -11.66 -27.34
CA GLN A 354 0.92 -11.45 -26.23
C GLN A 354 -0.51 -11.75 -26.71
N ARG A 355 -1.02 -12.95 -26.41
CA ARG A 355 -2.42 -13.29 -26.64
C ARG A 355 -3.23 -12.90 -25.41
N PRO A 356 -4.24 -12.03 -25.53
CA PRO A 356 -5.05 -11.59 -24.40
C PRO A 356 -5.88 -12.73 -23.76
N THR A 357 -5.97 -13.87 -24.44
CA THR A 357 -6.78 -15.02 -24.04
C THR A 357 -5.98 -16.15 -23.41
N THR A 358 -4.70 -15.96 -23.07
CA THR A 358 -3.87 -16.97 -22.42
C THR A 358 -3.14 -16.38 -21.21
N PRO A 359 -2.81 -17.18 -20.17
CA PRO A 359 -2.00 -16.71 -19.06
C PRO A 359 -0.69 -16.09 -19.54
N ALA A 360 -0.18 -15.12 -18.79
CA ALA A 360 1.04 -14.42 -19.14
C ALA A 360 2.22 -15.42 -19.26
N PRO A 361 2.91 -15.47 -20.42
CA PRO A 361 3.97 -16.45 -20.66
C PRO A 361 5.08 -16.46 -19.61
N TRP A 362 5.47 -15.28 -19.12
CA TRP A 362 6.51 -15.18 -18.09
C TRP A 362 6.08 -15.86 -16.79
N TYR A 363 4.79 -15.73 -16.41
CA TYR A 363 4.25 -16.28 -15.17
C TYR A 363 4.17 -17.80 -15.23
N MET A 364 3.78 -18.35 -16.39
CA MET A 364 3.79 -19.79 -16.65
C MET A 364 5.20 -20.37 -16.52
N VAL A 365 6.20 -19.70 -17.10
CA VAL A 365 7.61 -20.14 -17.06
C VAL A 365 8.14 -20.16 -15.63
N VAL A 366 7.87 -19.14 -14.81
CA VAL A 366 8.33 -19.09 -13.42
C VAL A 366 7.46 -19.91 -12.46
N SER A 367 6.31 -20.42 -12.90
CA SER A 367 5.36 -21.17 -12.07
C SER A 367 4.90 -22.49 -12.74
N PRO A 368 5.83 -23.38 -13.14
CA PRO A 368 5.50 -24.58 -13.92
C PRO A 368 4.52 -25.52 -13.20
N ASN A 369 4.53 -25.52 -11.87
CA ASN A 369 3.66 -26.36 -11.05
C ASN A 369 2.16 -26.08 -11.25
N PHE A 370 1.77 -24.87 -11.66
CA PHE A 370 0.38 -24.51 -11.93
C PHE A 370 -0.04 -24.75 -13.38
N PHE A 371 0.93 -24.95 -14.28
CA PHE A 371 0.73 -25.08 -15.73
C PHE A 371 1.53 -26.28 -16.27
N PRO A 372 1.16 -27.51 -15.90
CA PRO A 372 1.87 -28.72 -16.37
C PRO A 372 1.80 -28.90 -17.89
N GLU A 373 0.72 -28.41 -18.52
CA GLU A 373 0.57 -28.33 -19.96
C GLU A 373 0.40 -26.86 -20.37
N LEU A 374 1.14 -26.43 -21.40
CA LEU A 374 1.03 -25.07 -21.92
C LEU A 374 -0.29 -24.93 -22.69
N PRO A 375 -1.14 -23.95 -22.35
CA PRO A 375 -2.40 -23.75 -23.05
C PRO A 375 -2.14 -23.35 -24.50
N THR A 376 -2.69 -24.14 -25.42
CA THR A 376 -2.54 -23.96 -26.88
C THR A 376 -3.71 -23.18 -27.50
N LYS A 377 -4.80 -22.98 -26.74
CA LYS A 377 -6.05 -22.31 -27.14
C LYS A 377 -6.41 -21.23 -26.12
N GLU A 378 -7.51 -20.52 -26.38
CA GLU A 378 -8.11 -19.62 -25.40
C GLU A 378 -8.27 -20.34 -24.06
N PHE A 379 -7.85 -19.66 -23.00
CA PHE A 379 -7.74 -20.19 -21.66
C PHE A 379 -8.46 -19.22 -20.71
N THR A 380 -9.34 -19.79 -19.92
CA THR A 380 -10.09 -19.10 -18.89
C THR A 380 -9.67 -19.62 -17.52
N THR A 381 -9.97 -18.88 -16.46
CA THR A 381 -9.71 -19.36 -15.10
C THR A 381 -10.50 -20.62 -14.73
N LYS A 382 -11.52 -20.99 -15.50
CA LYS A 382 -12.29 -22.23 -15.33
C LYS A 382 -11.57 -23.47 -15.89
N ASP A 383 -10.57 -23.26 -16.76
CA ASP A 383 -9.77 -24.34 -17.34
C ASP A 383 -8.63 -24.80 -16.40
N LEU A 384 -8.42 -24.07 -15.29
CA LEU A 384 -7.51 -24.49 -14.22
C LEU A 384 -8.11 -25.66 -13.45
N GLN A 385 -7.30 -26.67 -13.13
CA GLN A 385 -7.68 -27.69 -12.16
C GLN A 385 -8.01 -27.03 -10.82
N ASP A 386 -9.09 -27.46 -10.16
CA ASP A 386 -9.60 -26.85 -8.93
C ASP A 386 -8.52 -26.61 -7.88
N LYS A 387 -7.64 -27.60 -7.66
CA LYS A 387 -6.52 -27.48 -6.71
C LYS A 387 -5.59 -26.29 -7.00
N PHE A 388 -5.32 -26.00 -8.27
CA PHE A 388 -4.46 -24.90 -8.69
C PHE A 388 -5.22 -23.58 -8.65
N ALA A 389 -6.50 -23.60 -9.03
CA ALA A 389 -7.37 -22.44 -8.94
C ALA A 389 -7.50 -21.94 -7.49
N VAL A 390 -7.70 -22.86 -6.54
CA VAL A 390 -7.75 -22.57 -5.10
C VAL A 390 -6.39 -22.09 -4.59
N ALA A 391 -5.29 -22.75 -4.97
CA ALA A 391 -3.95 -22.33 -4.56
C ALA A 391 -3.62 -20.90 -5.02
N LEU A 392 -4.00 -20.51 -6.23
CA LEU A 392 -3.80 -19.15 -6.74
C LEU A 392 -4.65 -18.11 -6.00
N ASP A 393 -5.92 -18.43 -5.69
CA ASP A 393 -6.76 -17.54 -4.88
C ASP A 393 -6.19 -17.39 -3.45
N LEU A 394 -5.68 -18.48 -2.85
CA LEU A 394 -5.01 -18.44 -1.54
C LEU A 394 -3.73 -17.61 -1.55
N ILE A 395 -2.91 -17.71 -2.61
CA ILE A 395 -1.71 -16.90 -2.78
C ILE A 395 -2.06 -15.41 -2.78
N VAL A 396 -3.11 -15.01 -3.51
CA VAL A 396 -3.56 -13.61 -3.52
C VAL A 396 -4.10 -13.20 -2.16
N LEU A 397 -4.92 -14.04 -1.52
CA LEU A 397 -5.51 -13.77 -0.20
C LEU A 397 -4.44 -13.57 0.89
N MET A 398 -3.45 -14.46 0.96
CA MET A 398 -2.39 -14.41 1.97
C MET A 398 -1.42 -13.23 1.77
N ALA A 399 -1.39 -12.64 0.58
CA ALA A 399 -0.51 -11.52 0.25
C ALA A 399 -1.12 -10.14 0.53
N GLN A 400 -2.39 -10.07 0.92
CA GLN A 400 -3.08 -8.81 1.20
C GLN A 400 -2.58 -8.15 2.51
N PRO A 401 -2.65 -6.81 2.63
CA PRO A 401 -2.37 -6.08 3.87
C PRO A 401 -3.33 -6.36 5.01
N GLU A 402 -4.54 -6.75 4.67
CA GLU A 402 -5.60 -7.05 5.61
C GLU A 402 -6.34 -8.31 5.13
N ALA A 403 -6.98 -9.02 6.07
CA ALA A 403 -7.83 -10.14 5.73
C ALA A 403 -9.02 -9.68 4.86
N SER A 404 -8.96 -9.97 3.57
CA SER A 404 -10.07 -9.67 2.65
C SER A 404 -11.17 -10.73 2.80
N TRP A 405 -12.20 -10.41 3.59
CA TRP A 405 -13.38 -11.28 3.77
C TRP A 405 -14.03 -11.73 2.44
N PRO A 406 -14.17 -10.87 1.40
CA PRO A 406 -14.68 -11.31 0.10
C PRO A 406 -13.80 -12.39 -0.56
N LEU A 407 -12.47 -12.27 -0.44
CA LEU A 407 -11.54 -13.27 -0.98
C LEU A 407 -11.55 -14.56 -0.15
N LEU A 408 -11.72 -14.45 1.17
CA LEU A 408 -11.88 -15.59 2.06
C LEU A 408 -13.15 -16.38 1.72
N LEU A 409 -14.30 -15.70 1.59
CA LEU A 409 -15.56 -16.34 1.19
C LEU A 409 -15.45 -17.03 -0.18
N LYS A 410 -14.76 -16.41 -1.14
CA LYS A 410 -14.51 -17.00 -2.46
C LYS A 410 -13.61 -18.24 -2.41
N ALA A 411 -12.66 -18.30 -1.48
CA ALA A 411 -11.83 -19.49 -1.28
C ALA A 411 -12.60 -20.65 -0.61
N TYR A 412 -13.61 -20.35 0.22
CA TYR A 412 -14.45 -21.33 0.90
C TYR A 412 -15.66 -21.81 0.08
N ILE A 413 -16.13 -21.01 -0.89
CA ILE A 413 -17.25 -21.33 -1.78
C ILE A 413 -16.68 -21.55 -3.20
N PRO A 414 -16.36 -22.80 -3.59
CA PRO A 414 -15.74 -23.11 -4.88
C PRO A 414 -16.61 -22.76 -6.10
#